data_AF-A0A933GT55-F1
#
_entry.id   AF-A0A933GT55-F1
#
_cell.length_a   1.000
_cell.length_b   1.000
_cell.length_c   1.000
_cell.angle_alpha   90.00
_cell.angle_beta   90.00
_cell.angle_gamma   90.00
#
_symmetry.space_group_name_H-M   'P 1'
#
loop_
_entity.id
_entity.type
_entity.pdbx_description
1 polymer ?
#
loop_
_entity_poly.entity_id
_entity_poly.type
_entity_poly.pdbx_seq_one_letter_code
_entity_poly.pdbx_strand_id
1 'polypeptide(L)' 'MRRSVPAPNPSGPAPSTRPLSVTLDEDEEVHWTWTLGPDGTRYVSGYTIVRRPPLPPLFPPLPEELDP' A
#
# COMPACT_ATOMS: atom_id res chain seq x y z
N MET A 1 -1.99 15.64 -6.29
CA MET A 1 -3.39 15.16 -6.27
C MET A 1 -3.53 14.14 -5.14
N ARG A 2 -4.71 13.99 -4.50
CA ARG A 2 -4.92 13.00 -3.42
C ARG A 2 -5.91 11.93 -3.87
N ARG A 3 -5.65 10.67 -3.53
CA ARG A 3 -6.54 9.54 -3.81
C ARG A 3 -7.00 8.86 -2.53
N SER A 4 -8.25 8.43 -2.47
CA SER A 4 -8.77 7.59 -1.39
C SER A 4 -8.63 6.12 -1.77
N VAL A 5 -8.00 5.33 -0.89
CA VAL A 5 -7.86 3.88 -1.04
C VAL A 5 -8.70 3.20 0.04
N PRO A 6 -9.73 2.41 -0.34
CA PRO A 6 -10.54 1.70 0.64
C PRO A 6 -9.76 0.57 1.30
N ALA A 7 -10.04 0.33 2.57
CA ALA A 7 -9.53 -0.85 3.28
C ALA A 7 -10.13 -2.12 2.68
N PRO A 8 -9.34 -3.19 2.53
CA PRO A 8 -9.85 -4.50 2.16
C PRO A 8 -11.01 -4.97 3.05
N ASN A 9 -12.01 -5.60 2.43
CA ASN A 9 -13.14 -6.14 3.17
C ASN A 9 -12.70 -7.26 4.13
N PRO A 10 -13.21 -7.27 5.36
CA PRO A 10 -12.99 -8.38 6.27
C PRO A 10 -13.67 -9.65 5.74
N SER A 11 -13.17 -10.82 6.12
CA SER A 11 -13.78 -12.10 5.74
C SER A 11 -14.97 -12.51 6.62
N GLY A 12 -15.30 -11.71 7.63
CA GLY A 12 -16.36 -11.98 8.59
C GLY A 12 -16.60 -10.78 9.51
N PRO A 13 -17.24 -11.01 10.68
CA PRO A 13 -17.41 -9.97 11.69
C PRO A 13 -16.07 -9.32 12.03
N ALA A 14 -16.03 -8.00 12.05
CA ALA A 14 -14.84 -7.24 12.36
C ALA A 14 -15.19 -6.13 13.36
N PRO A 15 -14.22 -5.70 14.18
CA PRO A 15 -14.43 -4.60 15.13
C PRO A 15 -15.02 -3.36 14.45
N SER A 16 -15.85 -2.63 15.19
CA SER A 16 -16.39 -1.34 14.77
C SER A 16 -15.28 -0.29 14.65
N THR A 17 -14.27 -0.37 15.51
CA THR A 17 -13.09 0.48 15.48
C THR A 17 -12.05 -0.09 14.52
N ARG A 18 -12.21 0.18 13.22
CA ARG A 18 -11.23 -0.20 12.18
C ARG A 18 -11.06 0.88 11.10
N PRO A 19 -9.91 0.91 10.41
CA PRO A 19 -9.74 1.74 9.23
C PRO A 19 -10.71 1.33 8.13
N LEU A 20 -11.38 2.31 7.50
CA LEU A 20 -12.29 2.08 6.36
C LEU A 20 -11.68 2.53 5.03
N SER A 21 -10.90 3.60 5.06
CA SER A 21 -10.15 4.10 3.90
C SER A 21 -9.00 4.96 4.38
N VAL A 22 -8.01 5.15 3.50
CA VAL A 22 -6.85 6.00 3.75
C VAL A 22 -6.72 6.95 2.56
N THR A 23 -6.42 8.22 2.85
CA THR A 23 -6.10 9.20 1.80
C THR A 23 -4.58 9.19 1.60
N LEU A 24 -4.17 9.03 0.34
CA LEU A 24 -2.77 8.99 -0.09
C LEU A 24 -2.48 10.13 -1.05
N ASP A 25 -1.29 10.68 -0.98
CA ASP A 25 -0.72 11.48 -2.06
C ASP A 25 -0.31 10.59 -3.25
N GLU A 26 0.04 11.21 -4.38
CA GLU A 26 0.37 10.48 -5.62
C GLU A 26 1.52 9.50 -5.41
N ASP A 27 2.60 9.93 -4.78
CA ASP A 27 3.81 9.12 -4.56
C ASP A 27 3.74 8.22 -3.32
N GLU A 28 2.55 7.98 -2.77
CA GLU A 28 2.36 7.15 -1.58
C GLU A 28 1.65 5.84 -1.91
N GLU A 29 1.86 4.85 -1.05
CA GLU A 29 1.21 3.55 -1.04
C GLU A 29 0.80 3.19 0.38
N VAL A 30 -0.30 2.46 0.54
CA VAL A 30 -0.77 1.98 1.83
C VAL A 30 -0.47 0.49 1.98
N HIS A 31 0.17 0.12 3.08
CA HIS A 31 0.36 -1.26 3.51
C HIS A 31 -0.61 -1.55 4.64
N TRP A 32 -1.57 -2.44 4.37
CA TRP A 32 -2.60 -2.80 5.34
C TRP A 32 -2.06 -3.79 6.37
N THR A 33 -2.31 -3.50 7.65
CA THR A 33 -2.04 -4.43 8.75
C THR A 33 -3.24 -5.35 8.91
N TRP A 34 -3.01 -6.65 8.71
CA TRP A 34 -4.01 -7.68 8.86
C TRP A 34 -3.96 -8.30 10.26
N THR A 35 -5.13 -8.48 10.86
CA THR A 35 -5.30 -9.26 12.08
C THR A 35 -6.15 -10.49 11.79
N LEU A 36 -5.70 -11.63 12.31
CA LEU A 36 -6.42 -12.88 12.28
C LEU A 36 -7.14 -13.07 13.62
N GLY A 37 -8.45 -13.25 13.57
CA GLY A 37 -9.29 -13.61 14.68
C GLY A 37 -9.17 -15.09 15.05
N PRO A 38 -9.57 -15.48 16.27
CA PRO A 38 -9.49 -16.86 16.75
C PRO A 38 -10.40 -17.83 15.99
N ASP A 39 -11.41 -17.32 15.28
CA ASP A 39 -12.35 -18.04 14.42
C ASP A 39 -11.87 -18.14 12.95
N GLY A 40 -10.65 -17.69 12.66
CA GLY A 40 -10.11 -17.64 11.30
C GLY A 40 -10.59 -16.45 10.47
N THR A 41 -11.34 -15.50 11.06
CA THR A 41 -11.68 -14.25 10.37
C THR A 41 -10.46 -13.37 10.20
N ARG A 42 -10.33 -12.74 9.04
CA ARG A 42 -9.30 -11.71 8.81
C ARG A 42 -9.96 -10.35 8.66
N TYR A 43 -9.36 -9.34 9.28
CA TYR A 43 -9.76 -7.95 9.12
C TYR A 43 -8.55 -7.03 9.15
N VAL A 44 -8.74 -5.82 8.63
CA VAL A 44 -7.73 -4.75 8.68
C VAL A 44 -7.82 -4.08 10.05
N SER A 45 -6.74 -4.11 10.82
CA SER A 45 -6.64 -3.46 12.14
C SER A 45 -5.85 -2.16 12.11
N GLY A 46 -5.05 -1.95 11.07
CA GLY A 46 -4.19 -0.79 10.93
C GLY A 46 -3.64 -0.63 9.53
N TYR A 47 -2.80 0.38 9.34
CA TYR A 47 -2.12 0.63 8.08
C TYR A 47 -0.84 1.45 8.30
N THR A 48 0.08 1.33 7.36
CA THR A 48 1.27 2.17 7.24
C THR A 48 1.28 2.80 5.86
N ILE A 49 1.57 4.10 5.78
CA ILE A 49 1.77 4.80 4.51
C ILE A 49 3.26 4.80 4.21
N VAL A 50 3.63 4.35 3.01
CA VAL A 50 5.00 4.32 2.53
C VAL A 50 5.11 5.13 1.24
N ARG A 51 6.28 5.71 0.97
CA ARG A 51 6.53 6.33 -0.34
C ARG A 51 6.78 5.25 -1.38
N ARG A 52 6.17 5.40 -2.55
CA ARG A 52 6.45 4.56 -3.71
C ARG A 52 7.89 4.83 -4.16
N PRO A 53 8.67 3.78 -4.46
CA PRO A 53 9.95 3.99 -5.11
C PRO A 53 9.70 4.66 -6.46
N PRO A 54 10.60 5.56 -6.92
CA PRO A 54 10.53 6.06 -8.27
C PRO A 54 10.56 4.87 -9.23
N LEU A 55 9.74 4.95 -10.30
CA LEU A 55 9.81 3.95 -11.36
C LEU A 55 11.26 3.88 -11.86
N PRO A 56 11.85 2.67 -12.00
CA PRO A 56 13.14 2.56 -12.64
C PRO A 56 13.04 3.18 -14.04
N PRO A 57 14.10 3.84 -14.53
CA PRO A 57 14.08 4.44 -15.85
C PRO A 57 13.71 3.36 -16.87
N LEU A 58 12.70 3.65 -17.71
CA LEU A 58 12.19 2.74 -18.73
C LEU A 58 13.24 2.39 -19.79
N PHE A 59 14.34 3.13 -19.83
CA PHE A 59 15.52 2.84 -20.61
C PHE A 59 16.71 2.76 -19.65
N PRO A 60 17.43 1.63 -19.56
CA PRO A 60 18.76 1.66 -18.97
C PRO A 60 19.60 2.69 -19.74
N PRO A 61 20.53 3.41 -19.07
CA PRO A 61 21.46 4.26 -19.80
C PRO A 61 22.13 3.40 -20.87
N LEU A 62 22.10 3.86 -22.13
CA LEU A 62 22.80 3.19 -23.22
C LEU A 62 24.28 3.07 -22.82
N PRO A 63 24.96 1.95 -23.14
CA PRO A 63 26.39 1.83 -22.96
C PRO A 63 27.09 2.72 -24.01
N GLU A 64 27.05 4.04 -23.81
CA GLU A 64 27.59 5.04 -24.73
C GLU A 64 28.48 6.07 -24.01
N GLU A 65 28.98 5.75 -22.81
CA GLU A 65 30.00 6.55 -22.12
C GLU A 65 31.10 5.67 -21.48
N LEU A 66 31.42 4.54 -22.12
CA LEU A 66 32.75 3.95 -22.01
C LEU A 66 33.56 4.50 -23.19
N ASP A 67 33.83 5.81 -23.17
CA ASP A 67 34.86 6.40 -24.02
C ASP A 67 36.21 6.16 -23.32
N PRO A 68 37.17 5.47 -23.95
CA PRO A 68 38.49 5.18 -23.37
C PRO A 68 39.43 6.39 -23.30
#